data_AF-A0A673UGG5-F1
#
_entry.id   AF-A0A673UGG5-F1
#
_cell.length_a   1.000
_cell.length_b   1.000
_cell.length_c   1.000
_cell.angle_alpha   90.00
_cell.angle_beta   90.00
_cell.angle_gamma   90.00
#
_symmetry.space_group_name_H-M   'P 1'
#
loop_
_entity.id
_entity.type
_entity.pdbx_description
1 polymer ?
#
loop_
_entity_poly.entity_id
_entity_poly.type
_entity_poly.pdbx_seq_one_letter_code
_entity_poly.pdbx_strand_id
1 'polypeptide(L)'
;LEYIGPTFQPTEHTGPEWKMFIGGLSWDTTKKDLKDYFSKFGEVVDCTLKLDPITGRSRGFGFVLFKESESVDKVMDQKEHKLNGKVIDPKRAKAMKTKEPVKKIFVGGLSPDTPEEKIREYFGGFGEVESIELPMDNKTNKRRGFCFITFKEEEPVKKIMEKKYHNVGLSKCEIKVAMSKEQYQQQQQWGSRGGFAGRARGRGGDQQSGYGKVSRRGGHQNSYKPY
;
A
#
# COMPACT_ATOMS: atom_id res chain seq x y z
N LEU A 1 36.72 41.51 2.26
CA LEU A 1 36.71 40.03 2.09
C LEU A 1 35.53 39.50 2.87
N GLU A 2 34.35 39.51 2.26
CA GLU A 2 33.15 38.94 2.88
C GLU A 2 33.23 37.43 2.74
N TYR A 3 33.23 36.74 3.88
CA TYR A 3 33.25 35.29 3.95
C TYR A 3 31.83 34.80 3.65
N ILE A 4 31.58 34.40 2.40
CA ILE A 4 30.33 33.75 2.00
C ILE A 4 30.35 32.35 2.59
N GLY A 5 29.77 32.18 3.78
CA GLY A 5 29.53 30.87 4.38
C GLY A 5 28.66 30.00 3.44
N PRO A 6 28.81 28.67 3.47
CA PRO A 6 28.11 27.80 2.55
C PRO A 6 26.60 27.97 2.69
N THR A 7 25.96 28.35 1.59
CA THR A 7 24.51 28.39 1.44
C THR A 7 23.95 27.01 1.78
N PHE A 8 23.20 26.91 2.89
CA PHE A 8 22.44 25.73 3.24
C PHE A 8 21.34 25.55 2.19
N GLN A 9 21.62 24.73 1.18
CA GLN A 9 20.59 24.21 0.29
C GLN A 9 19.80 23.15 1.08
N PRO A 10 18.47 23.24 1.17
CA PRO A 10 17.67 22.11 1.61
C PRO A 10 17.79 21.06 0.51
N THR A 11 18.75 20.16 0.64
CA THR A 11 18.85 18.99 -0.23
C THR A 11 17.61 18.16 0.03
N GLU A 12 16.74 18.07 -0.97
CA GLU A 12 15.55 17.22 -0.96
C GLU A 12 16.00 15.75 -0.86
N HIS A 13 16.30 15.30 0.35
CA HIS A 13 16.67 13.91 0.64
C HIS A 13 15.41 13.03 0.56
N THR A 14 14.91 12.81 -0.65
CA THR A 14 13.67 12.06 -0.94
C THR A 14 13.93 10.67 -1.51
N GLY A 15 15.20 10.37 -1.81
CA GLY A 15 15.66 9.12 -2.41
C GLY A 15 15.83 7.96 -1.42
N PRO A 16 15.65 6.70 -1.87
CA PRO A 16 15.86 5.50 -1.06
C PRO A 16 17.32 5.28 -0.64
N GLU A 17 18.27 5.92 -1.31
CA GLU A 17 19.72 5.76 -1.07
C GLU A 17 20.19 6.32 0.27
N TRP A 18 19.49 7.33 0.80
CA TRP A 18 19.76 7.93 2.12
C TRP A 18 18.95 7.29 3.25
N LYS A 19 18.06 6.35 2.90
CA LYS A 19 17.09 5.77 3.81
C LYS A 19 17.47 4.35 4.18
N MET A 20 17.33 4.02 5.45
CA MET A 20 17.52 2.67 5.99
C MET A 20 16.23 2.14 6.60
N PHE A 21 16.00 0.85 6.41
CA PHE A 21 15.02 0.07 7.17
C PHE A 21 15.73 -0.50 8.40
N ILE A 22 15.15 -0.32 9.58
CA ILE A 22 15.70 -0.85 10.82
C ILE A 22 14.74 -1.90 11.37
N GLY A 23 15.12 -3.18 11.24
CA GLY A 23 14.37 -4.31 11.77
C GLY A 23 14.80 -4.70 13.18
N GLY A 24 13.97 -5.49 13.87
CA GLY A 24 14.35 -6.09 15.14
C GLY A 24 14.34 -5.14 16.33
N LEU A 25 13.73 -3.95 16.21
CA LEU A 25 13.64 -2.98 17.30
C LEU A 25 12.93 -3.56 18.53
N SER A 26 13.27 -3.05 19.70
CA SER A 26 12.49 -3.31 20.91
C SER A 26 11.14 -2.63 20.81
N TRP A 27 10.14 -3.13 21.53
CA TRP A 27 8.83 -2.48 21.59
C TRP A 27 8.88 -1.12 22.29
N ASP A 28 9.86 -0.96 23.18
CA ASP A 28 10.09 0.27 23.94
C ASP A 28 11.03 1.24 23.22
N THR A 29 11.53 0.88 22.02
CA THR A 29 12.39 1.75 21.23
C THR A 29 11.62 2.99 20.79
N THR A 30 12.17 4.17 21.10
CA THR A 30 11.63 5.46 20.71
C THR A 30 12.35 6.06 19.51
N LYS A 31 11.75 7.09 18.90
CA LYS A 31 12.40 7.87 17.83
C LYS A 31 13.71 8.49 18.30
N LYS A 32 13.76 8.93 19.56
CA LYS A 32 14.95 9.52 20.17
C LYS A 32 16.07 8.49 20.24
N ASP A 33 15.79 7.27 20.70
CA ASP A 33 16.80 6.19 20.78
C ASP A 33 17.40 5.88 19.40
N LEU A 34 16.55 5.81 18.37
CA LEU A 34 17.00 5.63 16.98
C LEU A 34 17.92 6.78 16.57
N LYS A 35 17.48 8.03 16.77
CA LYS A 35 18.26 9.20 16.38
C LYS A 35 19.60 9.22 17.11
N ASP A 36 19.62 9.04 18.42
CA ASP A 36 20.82 9.09 19.26
C ASP A 36 21.80 7.97 18.88
N TYR A 37 21.30 6.75 18.58
CA TYR A 37 22.15 5.64 18.14
C TYR A 37 22.72 5.85 16.74
N PHE A 38 21.87 6.22 15.78
CA PHE A 38 22.28 6.35 14.38
C PHE A 38 23.07 7.62 14.09
N SER A 39 22.96 8.65 14.93
CA SER A 39 23.78 9.87 14.83
C SER A 39 25.29 9.61 14.93
N LYS A 40 25.70 8.42 15.40
CA LYS A 40 27.10 7.99 15.44
C LYS A 40 27.69 7.70 14.05
N PHE A 41 26.85 7.41 13.07
CA PHE A 41 27.27 7.07 11.70
C PHE A 41 27.12 8.27 10.75
N GLY A 42 26.26 9.22 11.10
CA GLY A 42 26.11 10.49 10.40
C GLY A 42 24.84 11.23 10.82
N GLU A 43 24.63 12.43 10.26
CA GLU A 43 23.50 13.28 10.62
C GLU A 43 22.16 12.65 10.19
N VAL A 44 21.29 12.36 11.17
CA VAL A 44 19.95 11.83 10.95
C VAL A 44 18.97 12.97 10.71
N VAL A 45 18.44 13.04 9.49
CA VAL A 45 17.43 14.01 9.05
C VAL A 45 16.06 13.67 9.61
N ASP A 46 15.65 12.40 9.48
CA ASP A 46 14.35 11.92 9.97
C ASP A 46 14.42 10.48 10.49
N CYS A 47 13.54 10.16 11.43
CA CYS A 47 13.34 8.79 11.90
C CYS A 47 11.85 8.50 12.14
N THR A 48 11.39 7.36 11.63
CA THR A 48 9.99 6.94 11.69
C THR A 48 9.89 5.54 12.27
N LEU A 49 9.21 5.40 13.40
CA LEU A 49 8.80 4.09 13.92
C LEU A 49 7.45 3.69 13.33
N LYS A 50 7.31 2.42 12.95
CA LYS A 50 6.01 1.88 12.56
C LYS A 50 5.30 1.32 13.78
N LEU A 51 4.22 1.98 14.14
CA LEU A 51 3.33 1.58 15.22
C LEU A 51 2.09 0.89 14.63
N ASP A 52 1.47 0.02 15.42
CA ASP A 52 0.14 -0.50 15.13
C ASP A 52 -0.88 0.65 15.27
N PRO A 53 -1.68 0.95 14.23
CA PRO A 53 -2.61 2.06 14.25
C PRO A 53 -3.77 1.89 15.26
N ILE A 54 -4.05 0.67 15.71
CA ILE A 54 -5.14 0.40 16.66
C ILE A 54 -4.61 0.45 18.09
N THR A 55 -3.50 -0.24 18.36
CA THR A 55 -2.98 -0.41 19.72
C THR A 55 -1.91 0.62 20.10
N GLY A 56 -1.37 1.36 19.12
CA GLY A 56 -0.25 2.29 19.32
C GLY A 56 1.09 1.62 19.60
N ARG A 57 1.14 0.29 19.71
CA ARG A 57 2.37 -0.45 20.03
C ARG A 57 3.34 -0.47 18.87
N SER A 58 4.64 -0.46 19.17
CA SER A 58 5.69 -0.61 18.16
C SER A 58 5.59 -1.96 17.45
N ARG A 59 5.66 -1.93 16.11
CA ARG A 59 5.72 -3.14 15.28
C ARG A 59 7.13 -3.75 15.25
N GLY A 60 8.08 -3.20 16.02
CA GLY A 60 9.45 -3.70 16.08
C GLY A 60 10.30 -3.36 14.86
N PHE A 61 9.90 -2.36 14.07
CA PHE A 61 10.70 -1.85 12.97
C PHE A 61 10.44 -0.37 12.68
N GLY A 62 11.38 0.26 12.01
CA GLY A 62 11.32 1.66 11.64
C GLY A 62 12.17 1.99 10.42
N PHE A 63 12.29 3.28 10.16
CA PHE A 63 13.11 3.84 9.11
C PHE A 63 13.93 5.00 9.65
N VAL A 64 15.15 5.13 9.14
CA VAL A 64 16.05 6.25 9.43
C VAL A 64 16.46 6.86 8.10
N LEU A 65 16.41 8.18 8.01
CA LEU A 65 16.85 8.96 6.86
C LEU A 65 18.08 9.76 7.28
N PHE A 66 19.20 9.50 6.62
CA PHE A 66 20.42 10.25 6.79
C PHE A 66 20.47 11.44 5.84
N LYS A 67 21.35 12.39 6.16
CA LYS A 67 21.70 13.49 5.27
C LYS A 67 22.65 13.06 4.17
N GLU A 68 23.55 12.12 4.46
CA GLU A 68 24.57 11.66 3.53
C GLU A 68 24.42 10.16 3.28
N SER A 69 24.58 9.73 2.03
CA SER A 69 24.50 8.30 1.66
C SER A 69 25.63 7.49 2.27
N GLU A 70 26.80 8.10 2.48
CA GLU A 70 27.93 7.48 3.15
C GLU A 70 27.59 7.01 4.58
N SER A 71 26.63 7.67 5.23
CA SER A 71 26.16 7.26 6.56
C SER A 71 25.52 5.86 6.52
N VAL A 72 24.82 5.55 5.42
CA VAL A 72 24.22 4.23 5.19
C VAL A 72 25.30 3.18 5.03
N ASP A 73 26.38 3.50 4.30
CA ASP A 73 27.50 2.58 4.09
C ASP A 73 28.22 2.28 5.40
N LYS A 74 28.49 3.31 6.23
CA LYS A 74 29.08 3.17 7.58
C LYS A 74 28.24 2.28 8.50
N VAL A 75 26.91 2.35 8.41
CA VAL A 75 26.03 1.44 9.16
C VAL A 75 26.20 0.02 8.62
N MET A 76 26.14 -0.18 7.30
CA MET A 76 26.24 -1.51 6.69
C MET A 76 27.60 -2.20 6.91
N ASP A 77 28.67 -1.43 7.08
CA ASP A 77 30.01 -1.95 7.39
C ASP A 77 30.12 -2.53 8.81
N GLN A 78 29.20 -2.17 9.71
CA GLN A 78 29.18 -2.71 11.05
C GLN A 78 28.56 -4.12 11.06
N LYS A 79 29.29 -5.10 11.62
CA LYS A 79 28.84 -6.50 11.64
C LYS A 79 27.59 -6.74 12.48
N GLU A 80 27.42 -5.99 13.58
CA GLU A 80 26.32 -6.17 14.51
C GLU A 80 25.93 -4.82 15.11
N HIS A 81 24.62 -4.58 15.23
CA HIS A 81 24.07 -3.38 15.86
C HIS A 81 23.19 -3.77 17.03
N LYS A 82 23.31 -3.05 18.15
CA LYS A 82 22.50 -3.27 19.35
C LYS A 82 21.88 -1.97 19.83
N LEU A 83 20.57 -1.99 20.06
CA LEU A 83 19.81 -0.86 20.57
C LEU A 83 18.82 -1.35 21.62
N ASN A 84 18.78 -0.69 22.78
CA ASN A 84 17.96 -1.05 23.95
C ASN A 84 18.12 -2.54 24.34
N GLY A 85 19.35 -3.05 24.32
CA GLY A 85 19.66 -4.43 24.69
C GLY A 85 19.28 -5.49 23.65
N LYS A 86 18.72 -5.09 22.49
CA LYS A 86 18.30 -5.99 21.42
C LYS A 86 19.17 -5.81 20.18
N VAL A 87 19.50 -6.91 19.51
CA VAL A 87 20.18 -6.88 18.20
C VAL A 87 19.20 -6.35 17.16
N ILE A 88 19.60 -5.31 16.44
CA ILE A 88 18.84 -4.71 15.36
C ILE A 88 19.46 -5.08 14.01
N ASP A 89 18.62 -5.09 12.98
CA ASP A 89 18.98 -5.51 11.62
C ASP A 89 18.73 -4.35 10.65
N PRO A 90 19.69 -3.41 10.54
CA PRO A 90 19.60 -2.32 9.58
C PRO A 90 19.90 -2.83 8.17
N LYS A 91 19.06 -2.41 7.23
CA LYS A 91 19.17 -2.75 5.80
C LYS A 91 18.96 -1.50 4.98
N ARG A 92 19.56 -1.43 3.80
CA ARG A 92 19.21 -0.39 2.81
C ARG A 92 17.71 -0.42 2.60
N ALA A 93 17.05 0.74 2.72
CA ALA A 93 15.63 0.78 2.51
C ALA A 93 15.35 0.42 1.07
N LYS A 94 14.47 -0.57 0.86
CA LYS A 94 13.85 -0.70 -0.44
C LYS A 94 13.05 0.57 -0.68
N ALA A 95 13.12 1.10 -1.89
CA ALA A 95 12.27 2.18 -2.34
C ALA A 95 10.80 1.74 -2.22
N MET A 96 10.20 1.90 -1.05
CA MET A 96 8.76 2.07 -0.99
C MET A 96 8.54 3.43 -1.62
N LYS A 97 8.06 3.44 -2.88
CA LYS A 97 7.71 4.65 -3.65
C LYS A 97 7.13 5.67 -2.68
N THR A 98 7.99 6.58 -2.24
CA THR A 98 7.76 7.49 -1.13
C THR A 98 6.84 8.54 -1.70
N LYS A 99 5.51 8.31 -1.60
CA LYS A 99 4.46 9.21 -2.12
C LYS A 99 5.01 10.05 -3.27
N GLU A 100 5.33 9.42 -4.41
CA GLU A 100 5.53 10.20 -5.63
C GLU A 100 4.39 11.21 -5.68
N PRO A 101 4.66 12.51 -5.89
CA PRO A 101 3.62 13.53 -5.90
C PRO A 101 2.50 12.98 -6.76
N VAL A 102 1.39 12.61 -6.12
CA VAL A 102 0.44 11.72 -6.78
C VAL A 102 -0.37 12.64 -7.68
N LYS A 103 0.12 12.80 -8.90
CA LYS A 103 -0.54 13.60 -9.93
C LYS A 103 -1.75 12.88 -10.50
N LYS A 104 -1.87 11.57 -10.24
CA LYS A 104 -2.92 10.72 -10.79
C LYS A 104 -3.92 10.27 -9.73
N ILE A 105 -5.21 10.48 -10.00
CA ILE A 105 -6.31 9.99 -9.17
C ILE A 105 -7.11 8.93 -9.90
N PHE A 106 -7.68 8.01 -9.14
CA PHE A 106 -8.72 7.07 -9.56
C PHE A 106 -10.06 7.63 -9.13
N VAL A 107 -11.00 7.73 -10.06
CA VAL A 107 -12.37 8.18 -9.81
C VAL A 107 -13.30 7.01 -10.11
N GLY A 108 -13.81 6.36 -9.07
CA GLY A 108 -14.74 5.24 -9.16
C GLY A 108 -16.19 5.65 -8.97
N GLY A 109 -17.12 4.87 -9.51
CA GLY A 109 -18.56 5.12 -9.37
C GLY A 109 -19.09 6.18 -10.34
N LEU A 110 -18.38 6.41 -11.45
CA LEU A 110 -18.88 7.23 -12.56
C LEU A 110 -19.96 6.47 -13.32
N SER A 111 -21.03 7.14 -13.74
CA SER A 111 -21.99 6.54 -14.67
C SER A 111 -21.29 6.25 -16.01
N PRO A 112 -21.52 5.09 -16.65
CA PRO A 112 -20.95 4.77 -17.96
C PRO A 112 -21.25 5.82 -19.04
N ASP A 113 -22.39 6.50 -18.91
CA ASP A 113 -22.85 7.53 -19.84
C ASP A 113 -22.24 8.91 -19.57
N THR A 114 -21.41 9.05 -18.53
CA THR A 114 -20.77 10.34 -18.19
C THR A 114 -19.71 10.69 -19.23
N PRO A 115 -19.86 11.78 -20.02
CA PRO A 115 -18.86 12.18 -21.00
C PRO A 115 -17.59 12.70 -20.32
N GLU A 116 -16.45 12.56 -21.01
CA GLU A 116 -15.15 13.06 -20.54
C GLU A 116 -15.18 14.56 -20.27
N GLU A 117 -15.89 15.34 -21.09
CA GLU A 117 -16.02 16.79 -20.95
C GLU A 117 -16.54 17.19 -19.56
N LYS A 118 -17.57 16.51 -19.05
CA LYS A 118 -18.10 16.77 -17.70
C LYS A 118 -17.12 16.43 -16.60
N ILE A 119 -16.33 15.37 -16.80
CA ILE A 119 -15.26 14.97 -15.87
C ILE A 119 -14.19 16.07 -15.88
N ARG A 120 -13.75 16.51 -17.06
CA ARG A 120 -12.74 17.55 -17.23
C ARG A 120 -13.19 18.88 -16.67
N GLU A 121 -14.45 19.27 -16.87
CA GLU A 121 -15.02 20.50 -16.32
C GLU A 121 -15.03 20.49 -14.79
N TYR A 122 -15.52 19.39 -14.19
CA TYR A 122 -15.57 19.26 -12.73
C TYR A 122 -14.16 19.24 -12.10
N PHE A 123 -13.26 18.42 -12.63
CA PHE A 123 -11.91 18.25 -12.09
C PHE A 123 -10.97 19.40 -12.48
N GLY A 124 -11.22 20.05 -13.61
CA GLY A 124 -10.54 21.27 -14.05
C GLY A 124 -10.72 22.43 -13.08
N GLY A 125 -11.83 22.48 -12.33
CA GLY A 125 -12.03 23.45 -11.25
C GLY A 125 -11.05 23.31 -10.08
N PHE A 126 -10.40 22.14 -9.91
CA PHE A 126 -9.39 21.92 -8.88
C PHE A 126 -7.96 22.19 -9.37
N GLY A 127 -7.73 22.08 -10.67
CA GLY A 127 -6.46 22.43 -11.33
C GLY A 127 -6.35 21.85 -12.73
N GLU A 128 -5.23 22.11 -13.40
CA GLU A 128 -5.05 21.77 -14.80
C GLU A 128 -4.92 20.24 -15.02
N VAL A 129 -5.90 19.68 -15.72
CA VAL A 129 -5.93 18.26 -16.10
C VAL A 129 -5.02 18.02 -17.31
N GLU A 130 -4.03 17.16 -17.12
CA GLU A 130 -3.09 16.71 -18.16
C GLU A 130 -3.70 15.61 -19.04
N SER A 131 -4.28 14.57 -18.43
CA SER A 131 -4.90 13.46 -19.16
C SER A 131 -6.05 12.81 -18.39
N ILE A 132 -7.03 12.26 -19.13
CA ILE A 132 -8.14 11.47 -18.59
C ILE A 132 -8.15 10.11 -19.30
N GLU A 133 -8.07 9.03 -18.53
CA GLU A 133 -8.16 7.66 -19.03
C GLU A 133 -9.50 7.06 -18.62
N LEU A 134 -10.28 6.58 -19.59
CA LEU A 134 -11.59 5.96 -19.38
C LEU A 134 -11.56 4.49 -19.83
N PRO A 135 -11.09 3.56 -18.98
CA PRO A 135 -11.06 2.15 -19.35
C PRO A 135 -12.43 1.59 -19.69
N MET A 136 -12.53 0.99 -20.88
CA MET A 136 -13.70 0.27 -21.36
C MET A 136 -13.57 -1.22 -21.05
N ASP A 137 -14.69 -1.87 -20.79
CA ASP A 137 -14.73 -3.32 -20.63
C ASP A 137 -14.62 -3.98 -22.02
N ASN A 138 -13.61 -4.83 -22.19
CA ASN A 138 -13.30 -5.47 -23.47
C ASN A 138 -14.35 -6.52 -23.88
N LYS A 139 -15.24 -6.93 -22.97
CA LYS A 139 -16.31 -7.89 -23.25
C LYS A 139 -17.62 -7.24 -23.67
N THR A 140 -17.93 -6.08 -23.10
CA THR A 140 -19.22 -5.40 -23.29
C THR A 140 -19.11 -4.10 -24.06
N ASN A 141 -17.89 -3.62 -24.36
CA ASN A 141 -17.59 -2.29 -24.90
C ASN A 141 -18.20 -1.12 -24.08
N LYS A 142 -18.63 -1.39 -22.84
CA LYS A 142 -19.17 -0.39 -21.93
C LYS A 142 -18.08 0.16 -21.03
N ARG A 143 -18.17 1.43 -20.66
CA ARG A 143 -17.24 2.04 -19.69
C ARG A 143 -17.36 1.32 -18.35
N ARG A 144 -16.23 1.05 -17.70
CA ARG A 144 -16.18 0.27 -16.43
C ARG A 144 -16.67 1.04 -15.19
N GLY A 145 -17.28 2.21 -15.38
CA GLY A 145 -17.76 3.07 -14.31
C GLY A 145 -16.65 3.70 -13.46
N PHE A 146 -15.45 3.81 -14.01
CA PHE A 146 -14.34 4.52 -13.39
C PHE A 146 -13.44 5.17 -14.44
N CYS A 147 -12.69 6.19 -14.01
CA CYS A 147 -11.65 6.82 -14.82
C CYS A 147 -10.39 7.06 -13.99
N PHE A 148 -9.29 7.35 -14.68
CA PHE A 148 -8.12 7.94 -14.06
C PHE A 148 -7.91 9.34 -14.60
N ILE A 149 -7.48 10.25 -13.74
CA ILE A 149 -7.20 11.64 -14.10
C ILE A 149 -5.80 11.96 -13.65
N THR A 150 -4.97 12.44 -14.58
CA THR A 150 -3.63 12.94 -14.29
C THR A 150 -3.66 14.46 -14.37
N PHE A 151 -3.18 15.13 -13.33
CA PHE A 151 -3.01 16.57 -13.26
C PHE A 151 -1.57 16.96 -13.55
N LYS A 152 -1.35 18.18 -14.04
CA LYS A 152 0.03 18.69 -14.18
C LYS A 152 0.72 18.87 -12.82
N GLU A 153 -0.05 19.31 -11.84
CA GLU A 153 0.39 19.60 -10.47
C GLU A 153 -0.20 18.62 -9.45
N GLU A 154 0.42 18.52 -8.26
CA GLU A 154 -0.07 17.65 -7.18
C GLU A 154 -1.10 18.32 -6.24
N GLU A 155 -1.15 19.66 -6.21
CA GLU A 155 -2.10 20.40 -5.37
C GLU A 155 -3.58 20.03 -5.62
N PRO A 156 -4.04 19.85 -6.87
CA PRO A 156 -5.42 19.46 -7.14
C PRO A 156 -5.75 18.12 -6.47
N VAL A 157 -4.82 17.17 -6.49
CA VAL A 157 -5.01 15.86 -5.88
C VAL A 157 -5.15 15.96 -4.37
N LYS A 158 -4.35 16.80 -3.70
CA LYS A 158 -4.49 17.04 -2.25
C LYS A 158 -5.88 17.59 -1.92
N LYS A 159 -6.32 18.63 -2.62
CA LYS A 159 -7.64 19.28 -2.43
C LYS A 159 -8.81 18.32 -2.69
N ILE A 160 -8.69 17.48 -3.70
CA ILE A 160 -9.69 16.47 -4.03
C ILE A 160 -9.74 15.40 -2.93
N MET A 161 -8.60 14.93 -2.44
CA MET A 161 -8.52 13.89 -1.41
C MET A 161 -9.02 14.34 -0.03
N GLU A 162 -9.22 15.64 0.21
CA GLU A 162 -9.86 16.14 1.45
C GLU A 162 -11.32 15.68 1.57
N LYS A 163 -12.00 15.48 0.44
CA LYS A 163 -13.39 15.01 0.41
C LYS A 163 -13.43 13.53 0.05
N LYS A 164 -14.10 12.75 0.90
CA LYS A 164 -14.25 11.30 0.69
C LYS A 164 -15.08 10.95 -0.56
N TYR A 165 -16.00 11.83 -0.94
CA TYR A 165 -16.89 11.63 -2.09
C TYR A 165 -17.05 12.93 -2.87
N HIS A 166 -17.13 12.80 -4.19
CA HIS A 166 -17.38 13.90 -5.12
C HIS A 166 -18.57 13.58 -6.00
N ASN A 167 -19.40 14.58 -6.29
CA ASN A 167 -20.54 14.38 -7.17
C ASN A 167 -20.17 14.90 -8.57
N VAL A 168 -20.04 13.98 -9.53
CA VAL A 168 -19.78 14.30 -10.94
C VAL A 168 -21.06 13.99 -11.71
N GLY A 169 -21.79 15.04 -12.09
CA GLY A 169 -23.15 14.89 -12.64
C GLY A 169 -24.12 14.33 -11.60
N LEU A 170 -24.78 13.21 -11.93
CA LEU A 170 -25.72 12.51 -11.04
C LEU A 170 -25.05 11.41 -10.20
N SER A 171 -23.75 11.17 -10.42
CA SER A 171 -23.03 10.06 -9.81
C SER A 171 -22.23 10.50 -8.60
N LYS A 172 -22.36 9.75 -7.50
CA LYS A 172 -21.50 9.89 -6.31
C LYS A 172 -20.23 9.08 -6.52
N CYS A 173 -19.14 9.78 -6.79
CA CYS A 173 -17.84 9.20 -7.09
C CYS A 173 -16.97 9.05 -5.84
N GLU A 174 -16.27 7.92 -5.74
CA GLU A 174 -15.23 7.67 -4.76
C GLU A 174 -13.88 7.98 -5.40
N ILE A 175 -13.06 8.79 -4.72
CA ILE A 175 -11.74 9.16 -5.22
C ILE A 175 -10.67 8.50 -4.39
N LYS A 176 -9.70 7.91 -5.09
CA LYS A 176 -8.52 7.29 -4.49
C LYS A 176 -7.28 7.80 -5.20
N VAL A 177 -6.18 7.79 -4.48
CA VAL A 177 -4.83 7.91 -5.06
C VAL A 177 -4.67 6.80 -6.10
N ALA A 178 -4.37 7.15 -7.35
CA ALA A 178 -4.15 6.13 -8.36
C ALA A 178 -2.81 5.44 -8.07
N MET A 179 -2.86 4.12 -7.93
CA MET A 179 -1.64 3.30 -7.87
C MET A 179 -1.10 3.13 -9.30
N SER A 180 0.22 3.09 -9.46
CA SER A 180 0.81 2.82 -10.76
C SER A 180 0.40 1.43 -11.26
N LYS A 181 0.34 1.22 -12.58
CA LYS A 181 -0.02 -0.07 -13.19
C LYS A 181 0.85 -1.22 -12.66
N GLU A 182 2.13 -0.92 -12.39
CA GLU A 182 3.11 -1.81 -11.76
C GLU A 182 2.77 -2.13 -10.29
N GLN A 183 2.37 -1.13 -9.50
CA GLN A 183 1.90 -1.36 -8.12
C GLN A 183 0.62 -2.20 -8.07
N TYR A 184 -0.30 -1.98 -9.02
CA TYR A 184 -1.54 -2.77 -9.10
C TYR A 184 -1.26 -4.23 -9.47
N GLN A 185 -0.32 -4.49 -10.39
CA GLN A 185 0.12 -5.86 -10.72
C GLN A 185 0.85 -6.54 -9.55
N GLN A 186 1.70 -5.79 -8.84
CA GLN A 186 2.40 -6.32 -7.66
C GLN A 186 1.40 -6.61 -6.53
N GLN A 187 0.39 -5.76 -6.30
CA GLN A 187 -0.63 -5.99 -5.27
C GLN A 187 -1.55 -7.19 -5.59
N GLN A 188 -1.88 -7.43 -6.87
CA GLN A 188 -2.56 -8.67 -7.27
C GLN A 188 -1.70 -9.92 -7.03
N GLN A 189 -0.37 -9.79 -7.11
CA GLN A 189 0.56 -10.87 -6.81
C GLN A 189 0.62 -11.21 -5.30
N TRP A 190 0.28 -10.26 -4.42
CA TRP A 190 0.14 -10.50 -2.97
C TRP A 190 -1.30 -10.86 -2.55
N GLY A 191 -2.32 -10.55 -3.37
CA GLY A 191 -3.70 -11.00 -3.18
C GLY A 191 -3.90 -12.52 -3.29
N SER A 192 -2.93 -13.24 -3.88
CA SER A 192 -2.91 -14.72 -3.93
C SER A 192 -2.13 -15.38 -2.77
N ARG A 193 -1.58 -14.62 -1.81
CA ARG A 193 -0.75 -15.18 -0.73
C ARG A 193 -1.34 -15.07 0.69
N GLY A 194 -2.60 -14.63 0.81
CA GLY A 194 -3.31 -14.50 2.09
C GLY A 194 -4.47 -15.47 2.31
N GLY A 195 -4.64 -16.49 1.48
CA GLY A 195 -5.65 -17.52 1.65
C GLY A 195 -5.21 -18.63 2.61
N PHE A 196 -5.43 -18.45 3.90
CA PHE A 196 -5.53 -19.58 4.83
C PHE A 196 -6.86 -20.29 4.57
N ALA A 197 -6.89 -21.11 3.51
CA ALA A 197 -7.93 -22.11 3.29
C ALA A 197 -7.25 -23.36 2.71
N GLY A 198 -7.13 -24.38 3.55
CA GLY A 198 -7.00 -25.76 3.12
C GLY A 198 -5.61 -26.20 2.67
N ARG A 199 -4.91 -26.87 3.59
CA ARG A 199 -3.82 -27.81 3.29
C ARG A 199 -4.15 -28.66 2.07
N ALA A 200 -3.35 -28.51 1.01
CA ALA A 200 -3.05 -29.61 0.12
C ALA A 200 -1.98 -30.50 0.80
N ARG A 201 -2.42 -31.63 1.34
CA ARG A 201 -1.67 -32.90 1.47
C ARG A 201 -2.72 -33.93 1.05
N GLY A 202 -2.76 -34.42 -0.17
CA GLY A 202 -1.71 -35.19 -0.81
C GLY A 202 -1.92 -36.67 -0.47
N ARG A 203 -2.01 -37.50 -1.54
CA ARG A 203 -1.62 -38.93 -1.61
C ARG A 203 -2.74 -39.99 -1.55
N GLY A 204 -2.83 -40.76 -2.66
CA GLY A 204 -3.17 -42.20 -2.74
C GLY A 204 -4.60 -42.58 -2.35
N GLY A 205 -5.37 -43.36 -3.12
CA GLY A 205 -4.97 -44.61 -3.74
C GLY A 205 -5.62 -45.76 -2.95
N ASP A 206 -6.67 -46.33 -3.54
CA ASP A 206 -7.13 -47.73 -3.44
C ASP A 206 -7.67 -48.34 -2.13
N GLN A 207 -8.52 -49.35 -2.34
CA GLN A 207 -9.04 -50.39 -1.43
C GLN A 207 -10.19 -49.99 -0.47
N GLN A 208 -11.44 -50.41 -0.73
CA GLN A 208 -12.00 -51.78 -0.70
C GLN A 208 -12.27 -52.32 0.71
N SER A 209 -13.54 -52.23 1.12
CA SER A 209 -14.29 -53.14 2.03
C SER A 209 -15.66 -52.48 2.22
N GLY A 210 -16.82 -53.10 1.99
CA GLY A 210 -17.22 -54.49 2.19
C GLY A 210 -18.52 -54.45 3.02
N TYR A 211 -19.45 -55.37 2.75
CA TYR A 211 -20.86 -55.47 3.22
C TYR A 211 -21.85 -54.60 2.45
N GLY A 212 -22.92 -55.10 1.82
CA GLY A 212 -23.51 -56.43 1.84
C GLY A 212 -25.01 -56.32 1.53
N LYS A 213 -25.40 -56.79 0.35
CA LYS A 213 -26.66 -57.49 0.00
C LYS A 213 -28.05 -56.97 0.44
N VAL A 214 -28.87 -56.82 -0.61
CA VAL A 214 -30.23 -57.39 -0.81
C VAL A 214 -31.48 -56.50 -0.61
N SER A 215 -32.22 -56.47 -1.72
CA SER A 215 -33.61 -56.14 -2.05
C SER A 215 -34.68 -56.28 -0.97
N ARG A 216 -35.68 -55.37 -1.00
CA ARG A 216 -37.15 -55.57 -0.87
C ARG A 216 -37.83 -54.19 -0.92
N ARG A 217 -38.66 -53.88 -1.92
CA ARG A 217 -40.11 -54.16 -2.03
C ARG A 217 -40.95 -53.38 -1.01
N GLY A 218 -41.60 -52.31 -1.51
CA GLY A 218 -43.02 -52.03 -1.28
C GLY A 218 -43.44 -51.16 -0.09
N GLY A 219 -44.07 -50.02 -0.40
CA GLY A 219 -45.43 -49.71 0.06
C GLY A 219 -45.61 -48.82 1.32
N HIS A 220 -46.34 -47.70 1.12
CA HIS A 220 -47.40 -47.10 1.99
C HIS A 220 -47.01 -46.71 3.44
N GLN A 221 -47.49 -45.65 4.11
CA GLN A 221 -48.47 -44.58 3.92
C GLN A 221 -48.31 -43.59 5.12
N ASN A 222 -48.69 -42.34 4.91
CA ASN A 222 -49.36 -41.39 5.83
C ASN A 222 -48.74 -40.82 7.13
N SER A 223 -48.70 -39.48 7.12
CA SER A 223 -49.28 -38.51 8.08
C SER A 223 -48.97 -38.59 9.59
N TYR A 224 -48.43 -37.49 10.16
CA TYR A 224 -49.17 -36.51 10.98
C TYR A 224 -48.22 -35.39 11.49
N LYS A 225 -48.61 -34.13 11.25
CA LYS A 225 -48.31 -32.92 12.07
C LYS A 225 -49.11 -33.04 13.39
N PRO A 226 -48.76 -32.41 14.53
CA PRO A 226 -48.93 -30.95 14.69
C PRO A 226 -48.02 -30.36 15.81
N TYR A 227 -48.05 -29.10 16.25
CA TYR A 227 -48.79 -27.87 15.98
C TYR A 227 -47.75 -26.74 15.89
#